data_AF-A0A834Z2B0-F1
#
_entry.id   AF-A0A834Z2B0-F1
#
_cell.length_a   1.000
_cell.length_b   1.000
_cell.length_c   1.000
_cell.angle_alpha   90.00
_cell.angle_beta   90.00
_cell.angle_gamma   90.00
#
_symmetry.space_group_name_H-M   'P 1'
#
loop_
_entity.id
_entity.type
_entity.pdbx_description
1 polymer ?
#
loop_
_entity_poly.entity_id
_entity_poly.type
_entity_poly.pdbx_seq_one_letter_code
_entity_poly.pdbx_strand_id
1 'polypeptide(L)'
;MNTTRTSGQGPFPIKEAFESFSNGVHAFGPFHGHVLEYWKERLKRPHKILFLKYEEMKRDPRGQLKRLASFLGRPFIEEKMINKVLWRCSLERLKNLEVNKNGIGPQVVLISGLVLLWMGRTTSGRRWGSNSIKLLG
;
A
#
# COMPACT_ATOMS: atom_id res chain seq x y z
N MET A 1 0.14 -22.97 -11.65
CA MET A 1 0.27 -22.54 -13.06
C MET A 1 -0.16 -21.09 -13.14
N ASN A 2 0.80 -20.19 -13.35
CA ASN A 2 0.63 -18.75 -13.43
C ASN A 2 0.34 -18.36 -14.89
N THR A 3 -0.94 -18.40 -15.26
CA THR A 3 -1.41 -18.08 -16.61
C THR A 3 -1.24 -16.58 -16.88
N THR A 4 -0.21 -16.21 -17.63
CA THR A 4 0.00 -14.85 -18.14
C THR A 4 -1.06 -14.54 -19.20
N ARG A 5 -2.03 -13.67 -18.89
CA ARG A 5 -3.04 -13.18 -19.84
C ARG A 5 -2.39 -12.29 -20.90
N THR A 6 -2.74 -12.52 -22.16
CA THR A 6 -2.30 -11.72 -23.32
C THR A 6 -3.00 -10.35 -23.37
N SER A 7 -2.34 -9.37 -24.01
CA SER A 7 -2.64 -7.93 -24.01
C SER A 7 -3.95 -7.49 -24.71
N GLY A 8 -4.92 -8.39 -24.89
CA GLY A 8 -6.20 -8.11 -25.58
C GLY A 8 -7.45 -8.38 -24.74
N GLN A 9 -7.32 -8.86 -23.51
CA GLN A 9 -8.49 -9.17 -22.67
C GLN A 9 -8.88 -7.95 -21.81
N GLY A 10 -10.19 -7.68 -21.73
CA GLY A 10 -10.75 -6.64 -20.86
C GLY A 10 -10.40 -6.81 -19.37
N PRO A 11 -10.83 -5.88 -18.51
CA PRO A 11 -10.49 -5.88 -17.09
C PRO A 11 -10.76 -7.25 -16.44
N PHE A 12 -9.82 -7.72 -15.61
CA PHE A 12 -10.00 -8.99 -14.92
C PHE A 12 -11.26 -8.95 -14.04
N PRO A 13 -12.18 -9.91 -14.15
CA PRO A 13 -13.41 -9.90 -13.37
C PRO A 13 -13.11 -9.84 -11.87
N ILE A 14 -13.74 -8.91 -11.14
CA ILE A 14 -13.39 -8.67 -9.73
C ILE A 14 -13.63 -9.88 -8.83
N LYS A 15 -14.63 -10.71 -9.15
CA LYS A 15 -14.92 -11.95 -8.42
C LYS A 15 -13.77 -12.94 -8.55
N GLU A 16 -13.31 -13.19 -9.77
CA GLU A 16 -12.14 -14.05 -10.03
C GLU A 16 -10.87 -13.46 -9.41
N ALA A 17 -10.69 -12.13 -9.45
CA ALA A 17 -9.61 -11.42 -8.77
C ALA A 17 -9.60 -11.68 -7.27
N PHE A 18 -10.78 -11.56 -6.64
CA PHE A 18 -10.94 -11.76 -5.21
C PHE A 18 -10.71 -13.21 -4.81
N GLU A 19 -11.25 -14.18 -5.56
CA GLU A 19 -11.04 -15.61 -5.32
C GLU A 19 -9.55 -15.98 -5.47
N SER A 20 -8.90 -15.52 -6.55
CA SER A 20 -7.47 -15.72 -6.77
C SER A 20 -6.62 -15.08 -5.68
N PHE A 21 -6.97 -13.85 -5.23
CA PHE A 21 -6.30 -13.18 -4.13
C PHE A 21 -6.44 -13.94 -2.81
N SER A 22 -7.67 -14.35 -2.48
CA SER A 22 -8.01 -15.06 -1.23
C SER A 22 -7.32 -16.42 -1.16
N ASN A 23 -7.23 -17.12 -2.29
CA ASN A 23 -6.52 -18.39 -2.42
C ASN A 23 -4.99 -18.24 -2.53
N GLY A 24 -4.46 -17.02 -2.47
CA GLY A 24 -3.02 -16.76 -2.57
C GLY A 24 -2.43 -16.93 -3.97
N VAL A 25 -3.27 -17.12 -5.00
CA VAL A 25 -2.87 -17.29 -6.40
C VAL A 25 -2.71 -15.91 -7.05
N HIS A 26 -1.64 -15.21 -6.70
CA HIS A 26 -1.25 -13.93 -7.29
C HIS A 26 0.25 -13.69 -7.11
N ALA A 27 0.79 -12.68 -7.80
CA ALA A 27 2.19 -12.31 -7.62
C ALA A 27 2.45 -11.96 -6.15
N PHE A 28 3.47 -12.59 -5.56
CA PHE A 28 3.83 -12.42 -4.14
C PHE A 28 2.72 -12.86 -3.16
N GLY A 29 1.85 -13.79 -3.53
CA GLY A 29 0.89 -14.43 -2.62
C GLY A 29 1.51 -15.62 -1.88
N PRO A 30 1.00 -16.00 -0.69
CA PRO A 30 -0.22 -15.50 -0.03
C PRO A 30 0.01 -14.25 0.84
N PHE A 31 -0.77 -13.19 0.59
CA PHE A 31 -0.65 -11.88 1.26
C PHE A 31 -0.64 -11.96 2.80
N HIS A 32 -1.63 -12.63 3.40
CA HIS A 32 -1.74 -12.69 4.87
C HIS A 32 -0.55 -13.40 5.52
N GLY A 33 0.01 -14.44 4.87
CA GLY A 33 1.20 -15.13 5.32
C GLY A 33 2.40 -14.19 5.38
N HIS A 34 2.65 -13.46 4.29
CA HIS A 34 3.73 -12.48 4.22
C HIS A 34 3.60 -11.40 5.31
N VAL A 35 2.42 -10.81 5.48
CA VAL A 35 2.20 -9.77 6.50
C VAL A 35 2.49 -10.31 7.90
N LEU A 36 2.02 -11.52 8.22
CA LEU A 36 2.20 -12.14 9.53
C LEU A 36 3.67 -12.46 9.82
N GLU A 37 4.42 -12.95 8.83
CA GLU A 37 5.85 -13.24 8.96
C GLU A 37 6.66 -11.98 9.27
N TYR A 38 6.45 -10.89 8.51
CA TYR A 38 7.10 -9.61 8.78
C TYR A 38 6.71 -9.04 10.16
N TRP A 39 5.46 -9.22 10.58
CA TRP A 39 5.03 -8.83 11.91
C TRP A 39 5.77 -9.60 13.01
N LYS A 40 5.87 -10.92 12.89
CA LYS A 40 6.62 -11.78 13.83
C LYS A 40 8.10 -11.38 13.89
N GLU A 41 8.73 -11.15 12.74
CA GLU A 41 10.14 -10.73 12.70
C GLU A 41 10.35 -9.33 13.29
N ARG A 42 9.40 -8.41 13.11
CA ARG A 42 9.43 -7.12 13.82
C ARG A 42 9.46 -7.31 15.33
N LEU A 43 8.65 -8.22 15.88
CA LEU A 43 8.62 -8.45 17.33
C LEU A 43 9.98 -8.96 17.85
N LYS A 44 10.68 -9.79 17.08
CA LYS A 44 12.03 -10.27 17.42
C LYS A 44 13.11 -9.20 17.26
N ARG A 45 12.97 -8.32 16.25
CA ARG A 45 14.01 -7.36 15.84
C ARG A 45 13.44 -5.95 15.65
N PRO A 46 12.92 -5.31 16.71
CA PRO A 46 12.19 -4.04 16.59
C PRO A 46 13.06 -2.86 16.11
N HIS A 47 14.38 -2.94 16.31
CA HIS A 47 15.34 -1.94 15.84
C HIS A 47 15.77 -2.14 14.38
N LYS A 48 15.44 -3.29 13.75
CA LYS A 48 15.79 -3.59 12.35
C LYS A 48 14.60 -3.54 11.40
N ILE A 49 13.37 -3.68 11.92
CA ILE A 49 12.16 -3.74 11.10
C ILE A 49 11.14 -2.72 11.60
N LEU A 50 10.86 -1.71 10.78
CA LEU A 50 9.78 -0.77 11.01
C LEU A 50 8.52 -1.23 10.26
N PHE A 51 7.49 -1.60 11.02
CA PHE A 51 6.18 -1.93 10.45
C PHE A 51 5.29 -0.67 10.46
N LEU A 52 4.83 -0.29 9.27
CA LEU A 52 3.97 0.85 9.00
C LEU A 52 2.62 0.35 8.46
N LYS A 53 1.53 0.91 8.94
CA LYS A 53 0.18 0.66 8.43
C LYS A 53 -0.28 1.84 7.57
N TYR A 54 -0.94 1.54 6.46
CA TYR A 54 -1.40 2.56 5.52
C TYR A 54 -2.39 3.54 6.17
N GLU A 55 -3.31 3.03 6.98
CA GLU A 55 -4.33 3.80 7.68
C GLU A 55 -3.70 4.79 8.67
N GLU A 56 -2.61 4.39 9.33
CA GLU A 56 -1.87 5.26 10.25
C GLU A 56 -1.10 6.36 9.48
N MET A 57 -0.50 6.02 8.34
CA MET A 57 0.15 7.01 7.47
C MET A 57 -0.85 8.03 6.92
N LYS A 58 -2.09 7.60 6.66
CA LYS A 58 -3.16 8.50 6.20
C LYS A 58 -3.71 9.36 7.34
N ARG A 59 -3.89 8.78 8.53
CA ARG A 59 -4.44 9.48 9.70
C ARG A 59 -3.47 10.53 10.26
N ASP A 60 -2.19 10.17 10.39
CA ASP A 60 -1.15 11.07 10.88
C ASP A 60 0.14 10.89 10.06
N PRO A 61 0.19 11.46 8.84
CA PRO A 61 1.38 11.36 7.98
C PRO A 61 2.61 12.00 8.62
N ARG A 62 2.40 13.02 9.45
CA ARG A 62 3.47 13.80 10.08
C ARG A 62 4.16 12.99 11.18
N GLY A 63 3.39 12.38 12.07
CA GLY A 63 3.91 11.50 13.12
C GLY A 63 4.57 10.25 12.55
N GLN A 64 3.97 9.62 11.53
CA GLN A 64 4.59 8.46 10.88
C GLN A 64 5.91 8.82 10.20
N LEU A 65 6.02 10.00 9.59
CA LEU A 65 7.26 10.47 8.99
C LEU A 65 8.35 10.77 10.05
N LYS A 66 7.99 11.40 11.18
CA LYS A 66 8.92 11.59 12.31
C LYS A 66 9.41 10.24 12.86
N ARG A 67 8.51 9.27 12.99
CA ARG A 67 8.83 7.89 13.44
C ARG A 67 9.76 7.19 12.45
N LEU A 68 9.51 7.28 11.15
CA LEU A 68 10.37 6.71 10.11
C LEU A 68 11.78 7.33 10.14
N ALA A 69 11.87 8.65 10.22
CA ALA A 69 13.14 9.36 10.28
C ALA A 69 13.96 8.99 11.52
N SER A 70 13.29 8.87 12.67
CA SER A 70 13.92 8.41 13.92
C SER A 70 14.42 6.97 13.80
N PHE A 71 13.64 6.09 13.18
CA PHE A 71 14.05 4.70 12.94
C PHE A 71 15.27 4.58 12.01
N LEU A 72 15.40 5.48 11.03
CA LEU A 72 16.58 5.56 10.15
C LEU A 72 17.79 6.25 10.80
N GLY A 73 17.70 6.65 12.07
CA GLY A 73 18.76 7.38 12.76
C GLY A 73 18.97 8.81 12.24
N ARG A 74 17.97 9.39 11.58
CA ARG A 74 18.02 10.73 10.97
C ARG A 74 16.80 11.57 11.37
N PRO A 75 16.58 11.85 12.67
CA PRO A 75 15.43 12.63 13.11
C PRO A 75 15.46 14.04 12.47
N PHE A 76 14.28 14.55 12.15
CA PHE A 76 14.16 15.90 11.61
C PHE A 76 14.43 16.94 12.70
N ILE A 77 15.30 17.90 12.40
CA ILE A 77 15.62 19.03 13.28
C ILE A 77 14.60 20.15 13.09
N GLU A 78 14.22 20.41 11.83
CA GLU A 78 13.35 21.53 11.48
C GLU A 78 12.00 21.06 10.92
N GLU A 79 10.93 21.66 11.44
CA GLU A 79 9.55 21.36 11.07
C GLU A 79 9.28 21.63 9.57
N LYS A 80 10.00 22.59 8.98
CA LYS A 80 9.95 22.93 7.55
C LYS A 80 10.37 21.78 6.64
N MET A 81 11.33 20.95 7.08
CA MET A 81 11.81 19.80 6.32
C MET A 81 10.71 18.74 6.18
N ILE A 82 9.94 18.54 7.25
CA ILE A 82 8.84 17.59 7.26
C ILE A 82 7.75 18.03 6.28
N ASN A 83 7.36 19.31 6.30
CA ASN A 83 6.39 19.85 5.34
C ASN A 83 6.86 19.68 3.90
N LYS A 84 8.15 19.92 3.63
CA LYS A 84 8.75 19.74 2.30
C LYS A 84 8.68 18.29 1.83
N VAL A 85 8.95 17.32 2.70
CA VAL A 85 8.85 15.89 2.37
C VAL A 85 7.40 15.47 2.16
N LEU A 86 6.48 15.89 3.03
CA LEU A 86 5.06 15.60 2.88
C LEU A 86 4.49 16.14 1.57
N TRP A 87 4.82 17.39 1.23
CA TRP A 87 4.46 17.97 -0.06
C TRP A 87 5.09 17.19 -1.22
N ARG A 88 6.35 16.75 -1.08
CA ARG A 88 7.02 15.96 -2.12
C ARG A 88 6.37 14.59 -2.34
N CYS A 89 5.92 13.95 -1.28
CA CYS A 89 5.34 12.61 -1.33
C CYS A 89 3.81 12.62 -1.39
N SER A 90 3.17 13.78 -1.60
CA SER A 90 1.71 13.85 -1.68
C SER A 90 1.21 13.16 -2.93
N LEU A 91 0.09 12.44 -2.80
CA LEU A 91 -0.53 11.72 -3.91
C LEU A 91 -0.90 12.67 -5.06
N GLU A 92 -1.40 13.85 -4.73
CA GLU A 92 -1.75 14.90 -5.70
C GLU A 92 -0.54 15.30 -6.55
N ARG A 93 0.60 15.59 -5.91
CA ARG A 93 1.81 15.98 -6.63
C ARG A 93 2.34 14.82 -7.45
N LEU A 94 2.46 13.63 -6.86
CA LEU A 94 3.00 12.45 -7.53
C LEU A 94 2.16 12.04 -8.74
N LYS A 95 0.83 12.10 -8.67
CA LYS A 95 -0.07 11.80 -9.80
C LYS A 95 0.12 12.76 -10.97
N ASN A 96 0.52 14.00 -10.70
CA ASN A 96 0.67 15.03 -11.72
C ASN A 96 2.07 15.10 -12.35
N LEU A 97 3.04 14.31 -11.86
CA LEU A 97 4.38 14.20 -12.47
C LEU A 97 4.32 13.47 -13.80
N GLU A 98 5.01 14.01 -14.81
CA GLU A 98 5.03 13.49 -16.19
C GLU A 98 5.48 12.01 -16.27
N VAL A 99 6.47 11.64 -15.45
CA VAL A 99 6.95 10.25 -15.32
C VAL A 99 5.87 9.25 -14.90
N ASN A 100 4.81 9.72 -14.22
CA ASN A 100 3.69 8.89 -13.77
C ASN A 100 2.46 8.98 -14.69
N LYS A 101 2.44 9.92 -15.64
CA LYS A 101 1.37 10.07 -16.63
C LYS A 101 1.56 9.12 -17.82
N ASN A 102 2.81 8.86 -18.20
CA ASN A 102 3.13 8.11 -19.41
C ASN A 102 3.37 6.61 -19.17
N GLY A 103 3.20 6.11 -17.93
CA GLY A 103 3.11 4.67 -17.62
C GLY A 103 4.34 3.80 -17.91
N ILE A 104 5.40 4.34 -18.51
CA ILE A 104 6.63 3.60 -18.82
C ILE A 104 7.58 3.71 -17.63
N GLY A 105 7.37 2.84 -16.64
CA GLY A 105 8.29 2.63 -15.53
C GLY A 105 8.67 1.15 -15.40
N PRO A 106 9.84 0.81 -14.84
CA PRO A 106 10.19 -0.59 -14.59
C PRO A 106 9.08 -1.26 -13.76
N GLN A 107 8.76 -2.52 -14.05
CA GLN A 107 7.58 -3.23 -13.52
C GLN A 107 7.39 -3.13 -11.99
N VAL A 108 8.48 -2.95 -11.24
CA VAL A 108 8.50 -2.74 -9.78
C VAL A 108 7.86 -1.42 -9.33
N VAL A 109 7.97 -0.36 -10.14
CA VAL A 109 7.33 0.95 -9.90
C VAL A 109 5.85 0.90 -10.25
N LEU A 110 5.46 0.08 -11.23
CA LEU A 110 4.04 -0.12 -11.55
C LEU A 110 3.29 -0.78 -10.39
N ILE A 111 3.88 -1.77 -9.70
CA ILE A 111 3.21 -2.44 -8.57
C ILE A 111 3.07 -1.50 -7.38
N SER A 112 4.11 -0.74 -7.01
CA SER A 112 4.03 0.21 -5.89
C SER A 112 3.18 1.45 -6.21
N GLY A 113 3.26 1.94 -7.44
CA GLY A 113 2.47 3.06 -7.95
C GLY A 113 0.98 2.71 -8.11
N LEU A 114 0.64 1.54 -8.65
CA LEU A 114 -0.76 1.08 -8.76
C LEU A 114 -1.36 0.81 -7.38
N VAL A 115 -0.63 0.23 -6.43
CA VAL A 115 -1.14 0.01 -5.07
C VAL A 115 -1.44 1.33 -4.36
N LEU A 116 -0.55 2.32 -4.45
CA LEU A 116 -0.78 3.66 -3.88
C LEU A 116 -1.90 4.43 -4.60
N LEU A 117 -1.97 4.35 -5.93
CA LEU A 117 -3.01 5.01 -6.72
C LEU A 117 -4.39 4.33 -6.57
N TRP A 118 -4.42 3.00 -6.38
CA TRP A 118 -5.62 2.22 -6.11
C TRP A 118 -6.14 2.46 -4.69
N MET A 119 -5.28 2.44 -3.67
CA MET A 119 -5.67 2.81 -2.29
C MET A 119 -6.08 4.28 -2.14
N GLY A 120 -5.66 5.16 -3.03
CA GLY A 120 -6.13 6.56 -3.10
C GLY A 120 -7.56 6.72 -3.61
N ARG A 121 -8.09 5.76 -4.39
CA ARG A 121 -9.48 5.80 -4.92
C ARG A 121 -10.52 5.18 -4.00
N THR A 122 -10.13 4.35 -3.02
CA THR A 122 -11.06 3.62 -2.14
C THR A 122 -11.61 4.45 -0.97
N THR A 123 -11.44 5.78 -0.96
CA THR A 123 -11.99 6.66 0.08
C THR A 123 -13.53 6.78 0.09
N SER A 124 -14.24 5.98 -0.70
CA SER A 124 -15.67 5.70 -0.56
C SER A 124 -15.97 4.41 0.23
N GLY A 125 -15.06 4.00 1.13
CA GLY A 125 -15.21 2.89 2.08
C GLY A 125 -16.30 3.04 3.16
N ARG A 126 -17.31 3.91 2.97
CA ARG A 126 -18.54 3.98 3.79
C ARG A 126 -19.72 3.19 3.21
N ARG A 127 -19.47 2.18 2.36
CA ARG A 127 -20.54 1.35 1.77
C ARG A 127 -20.31 -0.17 1.85
N TRP A 128 -19.21 -0.64 2.43
CA TRP A 128 -18.89 -2.08 2.50
C TRP A 128 -18.77 -2.59 3.93
N GLY A 129 -19.78 -2.29 4.75
CA GLY A 129 -19.79 -2.72 6.13
C GLY A 129 -21.12 -2.42 6.81
N SER A 130 -22.19 -3.09 6.39
CA SER A 130 -23.41 -3.20 7.23
C SER A 130 -24.21 -4.49 7.08
N ASN A 131 -23.95 -5.39 6.11
CA ASN A 131 -24.81 -6.58 5.92
C ASN A 131 -24.08 -7.94 5.95
N SER A 132 -23.18 -8.19 6.91
CA SER A 132 -22.69 -9.57 7.14
C SER A 132 -22.37 -9.95 8.59
N ILE A 133 -22.79 -9.18 9.60
CA ILE A 133 -22.61 -9.53 11.04
C ILE A 133 -23.95 -9.98 11.68
N LYS A 134 -24.83 -10.65 10.93
CA LYS A 134 -26.04 -11.29 11.48
C LYS A 134 -26.30 -12.70 10.94
N LEU A 135 -25.26 -13.53 10.82
CA LEU A 135 -25.43 -14.97 10.58
C LEU A 135 -24.54 -15.86 11.47
N LEU A 136 -24.07 -15.32 12.60
CA LEU A 136 -23.56 -16.12 13.71
C LEU A 136 -24.21 -15.58 14.99
N GLY A 137 -25.35 -16.16 15.32
CA GLY A 137 -26.24 -15.84 16.43
C GLY A 137 -27.59 -16.50 16.19
#